data_AF-A0A326GI86-F1
#
_entry.id   AF-A0A326GI86-F1
#
_cell.length_a   1.000
_cell.length_b   1.000
_cell.length_c   1.000
_cell.angle_alpha   90.00
_cell.angle_beta   90.00
_cell.angle_gamma   90.00
#
_symmetry.space_group_name_H-M   'P 1'
#
loop_
_entity.id
_entity.type
_entity.pdbx_description
1 polymer ?
#
loop_
_entity_poly.entity_id
_entity_poly.type
_entity_poly.pdbx_seq_one_letter_code
_entity_poly.pdbx_strand_id
1 'polypeptide(L)'
;MIRRYCRDKSEGKRTMCAGILEQALPDGNVTFQAAHDDEIGNDALLRLCKGRGVWIPASRYWLCAPEIASTVRAALPDAVRLGRLT
;
A
#
# COMPACT_ATOMS: atom_id res chain seq x y z
N MET A 1 25.90 -23.74 -11.30
CA MET A 1 25.10 -22.56 -11.70
C MET A 1 23.97 -22.39 -10.69
N ILE A 2 24.15 -21.56 -9.67
CA ILE A 2 23.08 -21.24 -8.72
C ILE A 2 23.14 -19.73 -8.56
N ARG A 3 22.29 -18.99 -9.29
CA ARG A 3 22.13 -17.55 -9.09
C ARG A 3 21.49 -17.40 -7.71
N ARG A 4 22.32 -17.13 -6.70
CA ARG A 4 21.89 -16.56 -5.42
C ARG A 4 21.01 -15.36 -5.77
N TYR A 5 19.71 -15.46 -5.50
CA TYR A 5 18.86 -14.30 -5.41
C TYR A 5 19.41 -13.48 -4.22
N CYS A 6 20.38 -12.60 -4.47
CA CYS A 6 20.61 -11.45 -3.61
C CYS A 6 19.35 -10.61 -3.72
N ARG A 7 18.34 -10.97 -2.93
CA ARG A 7 17.16 -10.13 -2.78
C ARG A 7 17.60 -9.01 -1.87
N ASP A 8 18.10 -7.95 -2.50
CA ASP A 8 18.24 -6.64 -1.90
C ASP A 8 16.83 -6.20 -1.46
N LYS A 9 16.42 -6.66 -0.28
CA LYS A 9 15.14 -6.35 0.35
C LYS A 9 15.45 -5.25 1.34
N SER A 10 15.42 -3.98 0.92
CA SER A 10 14.96 -2.84 1.73
C SER A 10 15.47 -1.53 1.12
N GLU A 11 14.90 -1.08 0.01
CA GLU A 11 14.91 0.36 -0.26
C GLU A 11 13.54 0.82 -0.74
N GLY A 12 12.96 1.75 0.01
CA GLY A 12 11.79 2.53 -0.42
C GLY A 12 10.46 2.22 0.27
N LYS A 13 10.42 1.88 1.57
CA LYS A 13 9.18 2.10 2.33
C LYS A 13 9.00 3.60 2.52
N ARG A 14 8.02 4.18 1.85
CA ARG A 14 7.71 5.61 1.92
C ARG A 14 6.41 5.81 2.69
N THR A 15 6.43 6.63 3.72
CA THR A 15 5.21 7.06 4.41
C THR A 15 4.44 8.00 3.50
N MET A 16 3.19 7.65 3.17
CA MET A 16 2.30 8.46 2.33
C MET A 16 1.46 9.41 3.20
N CYS A 17 0.76 8.85 4.18
CA CYS A 17 -0.07 9.57 5.15
C CYS A 17 0.23 9.03 6.55
N ALA A 18 -0.15 9.76 7.61
CA ALA A 18 0.13 9.35 8.98
C ALA A 18 -0.47 7.96 9.27
N GLY A 19 0.39 6.94 9.29
CA GLY A 19 0.02 5.53 9.48
C GLY A 19 0.07 4.66 8.22
N ILE A 20 0.15 5.22 7.01
CA ILE A 20 0.12 4.45 5.75
C ILE A 20 1.49 4.44 5.07
N LEU A 21 2.00 3.23 4.88
CA LEU A 21 3.24 2.90 4.23
C LEU A 21 2.98 2.41 2.81
N GLU A 22 3.78 2.94 1.88
CA GLU A 22 3.89 2.46 0.52
C GLU A 22 5.25 1.79 0.31
N GLN A 23 5.30 0.72 -0.47
CA GLN A 23 6.56 0.16 -0.96
C GLN A 23 6.46 -0.26 -2.42
N ALA A 24 7.33 0.28 -3.26
CA ALA A 24 7.49 -0.22 -4.63
C ALA A 24 8.25 -1.55 -4.63
N LEU A 25 7.79 -2.49 -5.45
CA LEU A 25 8.41 -3.79 -5.67
C LEU A 25 9.22 -3.77 -6.98
N PRO A 26 10.26 -4.62 -7.10
CA PRO A 26 11.10 -4.68 -8.30
C PRO A 26 10.35 -5.15 -9.55
N ASP A 27 9.21 -5.82 -9.38
CA ASP A 27 8.29 -6.20 -10.45
C ASP A 27 7.37 -5.05 -10.92
N GLY A 28 7.55 -3.84 -10.39
CA GLY A 28 6.77 -2.64 -10.76
C GLY A 28 5.45 -2.49 -10.01
N ASN A 29 5.02 -3.51 -9.27
CA ASN A 29 3.88 -3.41 -8.37
C ASN A 29 4.21 -2.55 -7.15
N VAL A 30 3.17 -2.11 -6.45
CA VAL A 30 3.27 -1.29 -5.26
C VAL A 30 2.44 -1.92 -4.16
N THR A 31 3.00 -2.00 -2.96
CA THR A 31 2.26 -2.43 -1.77
C THR A 31 1.85 -1.24 -0.93
N PHE A 32 0.63 -1.29 -0.39
CA PHE A 32 0.11 -0.33 0.57
C PHE A 32 -0.26 -1.04 1.87
N GLN A 33 0.17 -0.47 2.99
CA GLN A 33 -0.06 -1.01 4.31
C GLN A 33 -0.39 0.13 5.28
N ALA A 34 -1.56 0.07 5.92
CA ALA A 34 -1.86 0.92 7.06
C ALA A 34 -1.28 0.31 8.35
N ALA A 35 -1.04 1.14 9.35
CA ALA A 35 -0.70 0.70 10.70
C ALA A 35 -1.81 -0.19 11.27
N HIS A 36 -1.46 -1.06 12.23
CA HIS A 36 -2.41 -2.06 12.72
C HIS A 36 -3.63 -1.42 13.40
N ASP A 37 -3.39 -0.34 14.14
CA ASP A 37 -4.35 0.46 14.90
C ASP A 37 -4.99 1.60 14.10
N ASP A 38 -4.59 1.81 12.84
CA ASP A 38 -5.14 2.87 11.99
C ASP A 38 -6.37 2.36 11.23
N GLU A 39 -7.51 2.27 11.93
CA GLU A 39 -8.78 1.81 11.35
C GLU A 39 -9.20 2.67 10.16
N ILE A 40 -9.00 3.98 10.24
CA ILE A 40 -9.29 4.94 9.16
C ILE A 40 -8.42 4.65 7.93
N GLY A 41 -7.12 4.44 8.12
CA GLY A 41 -6.20 4.08 7.05
C GLY A 41 -6.52 2.72 6.42
N ASN A 42 -6.91 1.74 7.23
CA ASN A 42 -7.32 0.42 6.74
C ASN A 42 -8.60 0.49 5.90
N ASP A 43 -9.62 1.24 6.36
CA ASP A 43 -10.86 1.44 5.62
C ASP A 43 -10.64 2.26 4.33
N ALA A 44 -9.80 3.30 4.36
CA ALA A 44 -9.41 4.06 3.17
C ALA A 44 -8.73 3.15 2.13
N LEU A 45 -7.77 2.32 2.54
CA LEU A 45 -7.13 1.36 1.64
C LEU A 45 -8.11 0.31 1.13
N LEU A 46 -9.02 -0.18 1.98
CA LEU A 46 -10.06 -1.11 1.56
C LEU A 46 -10.92 -0.49 0.46
N ARG A 47 -11.41 0.74 0.62
CA ARG A 47 -12.25 1.42 -0.39
C ARG A 47 -11.51 1.68 -1.70
N LEU A 48 -10.23 2.03 -1.63
CA LEU A 48 -9.44 2.37 -2.81
C LEU A 48 -8.97 1.12 -3.57
N CYS A 49 -8.51 0.10 -2.85
CA CYS A 49 -7.89 -1.09 -3.43
C CYS A 49 -8.88 -2.24 -3.68
N LYS A 50 -10.03 -2.32 -3.01
CA LYS A 50 -11.01 -3.40 -3.23
C LYS A 50 -11.49 -3.41 -4.68
N GLY A 51 -11.41 -4.58 -5.32
CA GLY A 51 -11.78 -4.77 -6.72
C GLY A 51 -10.74 -4.29 -7.74
N ARG A 52 -9.63 -3.68 -7.29
CA ARG A 52 -8.55 -3.16 -8.17
C ARG A 52 -7.16 -3.69 -7.79
N GLY A 53 -6.96 -4.06 -6.53
CA GLY A 53 -5.75 -4.67 -5.99
C GLY A 53 -6.05 -5.99 -5.30
N VAL A 54 -4.98 -6.68 -4.91
CA VAL A 54 -5.04 -7.98 -4.24
C VAL A 54 -4.71 -7.79 -2.76
N TRP A 55 -5.61 -8.21 -1.88
CA TRP A 55 -5.33 -8.25 -0.44
C TRP A 55 -4.46 -9.46 -0.10
N ILE A 56 -3.34 -9.23 0.59
CA ILE A 56 -2.42 -10.28 1.05
C ILE A 56 -2.56 -10.42 2.58
N PRO A 57 -3.36 -11.37 3.09
CA PRO A 57 -3.66 -11.48 4.52
C PRO A 57 -2.43 -11.83 5.38
N ALA A 58 -1.51 -12.63 4.83
CA ALA A 58 -0.30 -13.08 5.53
C ALA A 58 0.64 -11.94 5.95
N SER A 59 0.60 -10.81 5.24
CA SER A 59 1.46 -9.66 5.50
C SER A 59 0.69 -8.36 5.69
N ARG A 60 -0.66 -8.43 5.67
CA ARG A 60 -1.58 -7.31 5.84
C ARG A 60 -1.23 -6.10 4.96
N TYR A 61 -1.04 -6.33 3.66
CA TYR A 61 -0.88 -5.25 2.69
C TYR A 61 -1.73 -5.51 1.44
N TRP A 62 -2.04 -4.42 0.76
CA TRP A 62 -2.65 -4.43 -0.56
C TRP A 62 -1.57 -4.39 -1.63
N LEU A 63 -1.58 -5.37 -2.54
CA LEU A 63 -0.74 -5.38 -3.73
C LEU A 63 -1.51 -4.73 -4.88
N CYS A 64 -0.95 -3.67 -5.45
CA CYS A 64 -1.56 -2.92 -6.56
C CYS A 64 -0.59 -2.84 -7.74
N ALA A 65 -1.13 -2.97 -8.95
CA ALA A 65 -0.41 -2.61 -10.17
C ALA A 65 -0.04 -1.11 -10.15
N PRO A 66 1.02 -0.69 -10.86
CA PRO A 66 1.49 0.71 -10.83
C PRO A 66 0.42 1.73 -11.25
N GLU A 67 -0.49 1.33 -12.13
CA GLU A 67 -1.58 2.17 -12.62
C GLU A 67 -2.61 2.44 -11.51
N ILE A 68 -2.99 1.37 -10.80
CA ILE A 68 -3.87 1.45 -9.62
C ILE A 68 -3.17 2.18 -8.49
N ALA A 69 -1.88 1.94 -8.28
CA ALA A 69 -1.10 2.61 -7.25
C ALA A 69 -1.08 4.13 -7.44
N SER A 70 -1.00 4.60 -8.69
CA SER A 70 -1.09 6.03 -9.01
C SER A 70 -2.45 6.62 -8.63
N THR A 71 -3.53 5.90 -8.88
CA THR A 71 -4.87 6.29 -8.43
C THR A 71 -4.99 6.30 -6.90
N VAL A 72 -4.46 5.27 -6.23
CA VAL A 72 -4.47 5.18 -4.76
C VAL A 72 -3.69 6.35 -4.17
N ARG A 73 -2.47 6.64 -4.65
CA ARG A 73 -1.64 7.78 -4.21
C ARG A 73 -2.37 9.12 -4.30
N ALA A 74 -3.12 9.35 -5.38
CA ALA A 74 -3.88 10.58 -5.58
C ALA A 74 -5.10 10.69 -4.65
N ALA A 75 -5.80 9.58 -4.42
CA ALA A 75 -7.05 9.57 -3.65
C ALA A 75 -6.88 9.33 -2.14
N LEU A 76 -5.74 8.76 -1.72
CA LEU A 76 -5.48 8.37 -0.33
C LEU A 76 -5.50 9.56 0.66
N PRO A 77 -4.90 10.73 0.36
CA PRO A 77 -4.92 11.86 1.29
C PRO A 77 -6.34 12.36 1.58
N ASP A 78 -7.18 12.45 0.55
CA ASP A 78 -8.59 12.83 0.68
C ASP A 78 -9.40 11.77 1.42
N ALA A 79 -9.21 10.49 1.09
CA ALA A 79 -9.91 9.39 1.78
C ALA A 79 -9.60 9.36 3.28
N VAL A 80 -8.33 9.53 3.67
CA VAL A 80 -7.90 9.58 5.07
C VAL A 80 -8.44 10.85 5.75
N ARG A 81 -8.42 12.01 5.07
CA ARG A 81 -8.97 13.26 5.61
C ARG A 81 -10.48 13.13 5.88
N LEU A 82 -11.25 12.62 4.92
CA LEU A 82 -12.69 12.40 5.07
C LEU A 82 -13.00 11.45 6.22
N GLY A 83 -12.26 10.35 6.34
CA GLY A 83 -12.44 9.39 7.44
C GLY A 83 -12.10 9.94 8.83
N ARG A 84 -11.31 11.02 8.93
CA ARG A 84 -11.02 11.71 10.21
C ARG A 84 -12.01 12.81 10.57
N LEU A 85 -12.81 13.27 9.61
CA LEU A 85 -13.83 14.30 9.81
C LEU A 85 -15.21 13.73 10.14
N THR A 86 -15.37 12.39 10.05
CA THR A 86 -16.60 11.65 10.33
C THR A 86 -16.53 11.09 11.75
#